data_AF-A0A7Y2CAB5-F1
#
_entry.id   AF-A0A7Y2CAB5-F1
#
_cell.length_a   1.000
_cell.length_b   1.000
_cell.length_c   1.000
_cell.angle_alpha   90.00
_cell.angle_beta   90.00
_cell.angle_gamma   90.00
#
_symmetry.space_group_name_H-M   'P 1'
#
loop_
_entity.id
_entity.type
_entity.pdbx_description
1 polymer ?
#
loop_
_entity_poly.entity_id
_entity_poly.type
_entity_poly.pdbx_seq_one_letter_code
_entity_poly.pdbx_strand_id
1 'polypeptide(L)'
;VQWSVETTEEAISRRIETDGATVVAIQGRQIRTRERLEVLAIGTESPIDDDLAIESTIRAVNDSGAIAVIPWGFGKWFGARAHVMDYLLDNVGCDAFFLGDNANRPAFAPRPRVFSTAERRGFRILPGSDPLPFAGECDRAGRAGVKLSVSLDLTRPAQDLKRVLTDRNNVLEPFISLESTARFLRNQFSMQRLRLLNSSARA
;
A
#
# COMPACT_ATOMS: atom_id res chain seq x y z
N VAL A 1 25.22 11.29 10.04
CA VAL A 1 24.49 10.38 9.15
C VAL A 1 24.92 10.67 7.73
N GLN A 2 25.84 9.86 7.22
CA GLN A 2 26.24 9.93 5.82
C GLN A 2 25.29 9.05 5.01
N TRP A 3 24.59 9.65 4.06
CA TRP A 3 23.70 8.93 3.16
C TRP A 3 24.44 8.69 1.84
N SER A 4 24.33 7.48 1.30
CA SER A 4 24.72 7.20 -0.07
C SER A 4 23.56 6.54 -0.82
N VAL A 5 23.43 6.86 -2.10
CA VAL A 5 22.36 6.37 -2.96
C VAL A 5 22.99 5.73 -4.18
N GLU A 6 22.64 4.48 -4.42
CA GLU A 6 23.19 3.66 -5.49
C GLU A 6 22.06 3.12 -6.37
N THR A 7 22.38 2.94 -7.65
CA THR A 7 21.49 2.26 -8.59
C THR A 7 21.56 0.75 -8.38
N THR A 8 20.42 0.10 -8.51
CA THR A 8 20.31 -1.36 -8.63
C THR A 8 20.37 -1.78 -10.10
N GLU A 9 20.34 -3.08 -10.38
CA GLU A 9 20.19 -3.61 -11.75
C GLU A 9 18.75 -3.47 -12.30
N GLU A 10 17.86 -2.85 -11.52
CA GLU A 10 16.48 -2.52 -11.88
C GLU A 10 16.30 -1.00 -11.94
N ALA A 11 15.68 -0.49 -13.01
CA ALA A 11 15.40 0.95 -13.16
C ALA A 11 14.49 1.49 -12.05
N ILE A 12 13.60 0.63 -11.55
CA ILE A 12 12.54 0.89 -10.56
C ILE A 12 12.98 0.83 -9.10
N SER A 13 14.29 0.63 -8.81
CA SER A 13 14.75 0.63 -7.43
C SER A 13 16.07 1.37 -7.20
N ARG A 14 16.27 1.80 -5.97
CA ARG A 14 17.50 2.42 -5.47
C ARG A 14 17.86 1.83 -4.13
N ARG A 15 19.15 1.61 -3.92
CA ARG A 15 19.71 1.24 -2.63
C ARG A 15 20.20 2.50 -1.94
N ILE A 16 19.84 2.67 -0.68
CA ILE A 16 20.19 3.83 0.12
C ILE A 16 20.87 3.30 1.37
N GLU A 17 22.15 3.60 1.54
CA GLU A 17 22.91 3.22 2.71
C GLU A 17 23.00 4.38 3.70
N THR A 18 22.89 4.04 4.98
CA THR A 18 23.07 4.93 6.12
C THR A 18 23.87 4.22 7.21
N ASP A 19 24.25 4.93 8.27
CA ASP A 19 25.04 4.39 9.38
C ASP A 19 24.29 3.25 10.07
N GLY A 20 24.59 2.00 9.66
CA GLY A 20 24.05 0.77 10.24
C GLY A 20 22.74 0.25 9.62
N ALA A 21 22.27 0.81 8.50
CA ALA A 21 21.07 0.30 7.84
C ALA A 21 21.08 0.52 6.32
N THR A 22 20.42 -0.39 5.63
CA THR A 22 20.13 -0.30 4.19
C THR A 22 18.64 -0.09 3.99
N VAL A 23 18.28 0.90 3.18
CA VAL A 23 16.91 1.16 2.73
C VAL A 23 16.86 0.92 1.23
N VAL A 24 15.92 0.08 0.78
CA VAL A 24 15.60 -0.03 -0.64
C VAL A 24 14.36 0.81 -0.93
N ALA A 25 14.50 1.77 -1.83
CA ALA A 25 13.36 2.47 -2.41
C ALA A 25 12.91 1.74 -3.68
N ILE A 26 11.67 1.31 -3.73
CA ILE A 26 11.05 0.67 -4.90
C ILE A 26 9.96 1.61 -5.43
N GLN A 27 9.99 1.86 -6.73
CA GLN A 27 9.00 2.68 -7.39
C GLN A 27 7.63 2.04 -7.30
N GLY A 28 6.64 2.84 -6.94
CA GLY A 28 5.24 2.44 -6.94
C GLY A 28 4.34 3.53 -7.51
N ARG A 29 3.10 3.15 -7.81
CA ARG A 29 2.07 4.02 -8.34
C ARG A 29 0.75 3.76 -7.64
N GLN A 30 -0.01 4.81 -7.36
CA GLN A 30 -1.40 4.71 -6.94
C GLN A 30 -2.31 4.96 -8.15
N ILE A 31 -3.19 4.01 -8.43
CA ILE A 31 -4.12 4.04 -9.56
C ILE A 31 -5.54 4.15 -9.01
N ARG A 32 -6.33 5.09 -9.53
CA ARG A 32 -7.74 5.24 -9.18
C ARG A 32 -8.59 4.42 -10.14
N THR A 33 -9.48 3.61 -9.58
CA THR A 33 -10.42 2.77 -10.34
C THR A 33 -11.76 3.48 -10.56
N ARG A 34 -12.56 2.97 -11.50
CA ARG A 34 -13.92 3.45 -11.80
C ARG A 34 -14.84 3.39 -10.58
N GLU A 35 -14.67 2.37 -9.76
CA GLU A 35 -15.38 2.14 -8.49
C GLU A 35 -14.96 3.14 -7.40
N ARG A 36 -14.01 4.03 -7.72
CA ARG A 36 -13.40 5.01 -6.80
C ARG A 36 -12.70 4.33 -5.62
N LEU A 37 -12.20 3.13 -5.86
CA LEU A 37 -11.20 2.44 -5.06
C LEU A 37 -9.81 2.71 -5.63
N GLU A 38 -8.78 2.42 -4.86
CA GLU A 38 -7.39 2.57 -5.28
C GLU A 38 -6.75 1.20 -5.42
N VAL A 39 -5.78 1.09 -6.34
CA VAL A 39 -4.85 -0.03 -6.43
C VAL A 39 -3.45 0.56 -6.42
N LEU A 40 -2.61 0.10 -5.49
CA LEU A 40 -1.19 0.39 -5.49
C LEU A 40 -0.48 -0.65 -6.36
N ALA A 41 0.27 -0.19 -7.34
CA ALA A 41 1.19 -1.00 -8.11
C ALA A 41 2.60 -0.79 -7.53
N ILE A 42 3.22 -1.83 -6.98
CA ILE A 42 4.58 -1.77 -6.43
C ILE A 42 5.52 -2.51 -7.37
N GLY A 43 6.60 -1.84 -7.77
CA GLY A 43 7.64 -2.43 -8.62
C GLY A 43 7.30 -2.38 -10.12
N THR A 44 6.84 -1.24 -10.62
CA THR A 44 6.63 -1.03 -12.07
C THR A 44 6.83 0.43 -12.46
N GLU A 45 7.36 0.63 -13.66
CA GLU A 45 7.35 1.91 -14.39
C GLU A 45 6.28 1.95 -15.48
N SER A 46 5.58 0.83 -15.71
CA SER A 46 4.57 0.73 -16.76
C SER A 46 3.43 1.72 -16.50
N PRO A 47 3.02 2.48 -17.52
CA PRO A 47 1.83 3.31 -17.39
C PRO A 47 0.60 2.39 -17.23
N ILE A 48 -0.21 2.70 -16.23
CA ILE A 48 -1.51 2.07 -16.01
C ILE A 48 -2.51 3.20 -15.83
N ASP A 49 -3.54 3.18 -16.66
CA ASP A 49 -4.54 4.24 -16.72
C ASP A 49 -5.47 4.22 -15.51
N ASP A 50 -5.89 5.42 -15.10
CA ASP A 50 -6.97 5.60 -14.14
C ASP A 50 -8.33 5.23 -14.78
N ASP A 51 -9.36 5.08 -13.94
CA ASP A 51 -10.76 4.84 -14.30
C ASP A 51 -11.05 3.52 -15.07
N LEU A 52 -10.08 2.61 -15.09
CA LEU A 52 -10.30 1.19 -15.37
C LEU A 52 -11.16 0.55 -14.26
N ALA A 53 -11.89 -0.52 -14.62
CA ALA A 53 -12.57 -1.35 -13.63
C ALA A 53 -11.52 -2.03 -12.74
N ILE A 54 -11.80 -2.17 -11.44
CA ILE A 54 -10.82 -2.66 -10.46
C ILE A 54 -10.18 -4.00 -10.84
N GLU A 55 -10.94 -4.96 -11.38
CA GLU A 55 -10.39 -6.24 -11.86
C GLU A 55 -9.42 -6.06 -13.03
N SER A 56 -9.74 -5.16 -13.96
CA SER A 56 -8.86 -4.82 -15.08
C SER A 56 -7.61 -4.08 -14.61
N THR A 57 -7.72 -3.22 -13.59
CA THR A 57 -6.57 -2.58 -12.95
C THR A 57 -5.66 -3.60 -12.29
N ILE A 58 -6.20 -4.54 -11.50
CA ILE A 58 -5.42 -5.62 -10.86
C ILE A 58 -4.69 -6.45 -11.92
N ARG A 59 -5.38 -6.83 -13.00
CA ARG A 59 -4.76 -7.56 -14.11
C ARG A 59 -3.64 -6.76 -14.76
N ALA A 60 -3.87 -5.48 -15.10
CA ALA A 60 -2.84 -4.62 -15.68
C ALA A 60 -1.60 -4.48 -14.77
N VAL A 61 -1.80 -4.35 -13.44
CA VAL A 61 -0.68 -4.36 -12.48
C VAL A 61 0.10 -5.67 -12.57
N ASN A 62 -0.59 -6.81 -12.51
CA ASN A 62 0.04 -8.13 -12.51
C ASN A 62 0.75 -8.43 -13.83
N ASP A 63 0.15 -8.08 -14.97
CA ASP A 63 0.70 -8.25 -16.32
C ASP A 63 1.96 -7.40 -16.51
N SER A 64 2.06 -6.25 -15.82
CA SER A 64 3.29 -5.43 -15.80
C SER A 64 4.42 -6.01 -14.94
N GLY A 65 4.18 -7.12 -14.26
CA GLY A 65 5.14 -7.71 -13.33
C GLY A 65 5.15 -7.09 -11.93
N ALA A 66 4.35 -6.07 -11.64
CA ALA A 66 4.23 -5.47 -10.31
C ALA A 66 3.39 -6.31 -9.33
N ILE A 67 3.35 -5.83 -8.09
CA ILE A 67 2.49 -6.32 -7.01
C ILE A 67 1.27 -5.40 -6.92
N ALA A 68 0.07 -5.97 -6.98
CA ALA A 68 -1.18 -5.25 -6.73
C ALA A 68 -1.55 -5.25 -5.24
N VAL A 69 -1.79 -4.06 -4.67
CA VAL A 69 -2.29 -3.91 -3.30
C VAL A 69 -3.54 -3.02 -3.31
N ILE A 70 -4.62 -3.46 -2.68
CA ILE A 70 -5.82 -2.63 -2.50
C ILE A 70 -5.78 -2.03 -1.08
N PRO A 71 -5.42 -0.74 -0.92
CA PRO A 71 -5.28 -0.13 0.39
C PRO A 71 -6.64 0.13 1.02
N TRP A 72 -6.73 -0.08 2.33
CA TRP A 72 -7.88 0.32 3.10
C TRP A 72 -7.99 1.84 3.18
N GLY A 73 -9.20 2.35 2.97
CA GLY A 73 -9.53 3.75 3.15
C GLY A 73 -10.69 3.93 4.12
N PHE A 74 -10.50 4.76 5.14
CA PHE A 74 -11.57 5.14 6.07
C PHE A 74 -12.76 5.72 5.28
N GLY A 75 -13.97 5.21 5.54
CA GLY A 75 -15.17 5.62 4.81
C GLY A 75 -15.30 5.03 3.39
N LYS A 76 -14.20 4.53 2.79
CA LYS A 76 -14.21 4.01 1.42
C LYS A 76 -14.73 2.58 1.35
N TRP A 77 -14.68 1.79 2.41
CA TRP A 77 -15.14 0.39 2.37
C TRP A 77 -16.50 0.19 3.05
N PHE A 78 -17.38 1.20 2.94
CA PHE A 78 -18.78 1.11 3.33
C PHE A 78 -19.68 1.23 2.09
N GLY A 79 -20.88 0.63 2.15
CA GLY A 79 -21.87 0.69 1.08
C GLY A 79 -21.41 0.00 -0.21
N ALA A 80 -21.64 0.62 -1.37
CA ALA A 80 -21.36 0.05 -2.70
C ALA A 80 -19.93 -0.49 -2.85
N ARG A 81 -18.95 0.17 -2.26
CA ARG A 81 -17.53 -0.25 -2.33
C ARG A 81 -17.21 -1.45 -1.45
N ALA A 82 -17.98 -1.68 -0.39
CA ALA A 82 -17.88 -2.91 0.40
C ALA A 82 -18.28 -4.12 -0.46
N HIS A 83 -19.36 -3.99 -1.24
CA HIS A 83 -19.80 -5.04 -2.16
C HIS A 83 -18.76 -5.34 -3.26
N VAL A 84 -18.04 -4.33 -3.74
CA VAL A 84 -16.91 -4.55 -4.66
C VAL A 84 -15.81 -5.38 -3.99
N MET A 85 -15.45 -5.07 -2.74
CA MET A 85 -14.47 -5.87 -2.00
C MET A 85 -14.95 -7.29 -1.73
N ASP A 86 -16.20 -7.49 -1.33
CA ASP A 86 -16.77 -8.82 -1.11
C ASP A 86 -16.73 -9.64 -2.40
N TYR A 87 -17.17 -9.04 -3.52
CA TYR A 87 -17.09 -9.65 -4.85
C TYR A 87 -15.65 -10.03 -5.21
N LEU A 88 -14.67 -9.13 -5.03
CA LEU A 88 -13.26 -9.43 -5.33
C LEU A 88 -12.74 -10.58 -4.47
N LEU A 89 -13.05 -10.59 -3.17
CA LEU A 89 -12.64 -11.66 -2.28
C LEU A 89 -13.31 -13.01 -2.60
N ASP A 90 -14.45 -13.01 -3.29
CA ASP A 90 -15.18 -14.23 -3.68
C ASP A 90 -14.81 -14.74 -5.08
N ASN A 91 -14.43 -13.84 -6.00
CA ASN A 91 -14.31 -14.16 -7.42
C ASN A 91 -12.88 -14.00 -7.97
N VAL A 92 -12.00 -13.30 -7.26
CA VAL A 92 -10.61 -13.11 -7.67
C VAL A 92 -9.71 -13.93 -6.74
N GLY A 93 -8.77 -14.69 -7.33
CA GLY A 93 -7.87 -15.56 -6.58
C GLY A 93 -7.00 -14.80 -5.58
N CYS A 94 -6.72 -15.40 -4.44
CA CYS A 94 -5.97 -14.77 -3.35
C CYS A 94 -4.48 -14.51 -3.63
N ASP A 95 -3.98 -14.99 -4.76
CA ASP A 95 -2.64 -14.69 -5.29
C ASP A 95 -2.61 -13.47 -6.21
N ALA A 96 -3.78 -12.95 -6.63
CA ALA A 96 -3.85 -11.86 -7.60
C ALA A 96 -3.61 -10.47 -6.97
N PHE A 97 -3.86 -10.30 -5.67
CA PHE A 97 -3.63 -9.03 -4.99
C PHE A 97 -3.49 -9.20 -3.47
N PHE A 98 -2.91 -8.19 -2.83
CA PHE A 98 -2.84 -8.04 -1.38
C PHE A 98 -3.84 -6.99 -0.90
N LEU A 99 -4.29 -7.09 0.35
CA LEU A 99 -5.00 -5.98 1.00
C LEU A 99 -3.99 -5.12 1.76
N GLY A 100 -4.13 -3.80 1.71
CA GLY A 100 -3.32 -2.89 2.49
C GLY A 100 -4.01 -2.45 3.78
N ASP A 101 -3.49 -2.80 4.96
CA ASP A 101 -3.92 -2.11 6.20
C ASP A 101 -3.19 -0.77 6.32
N ASN A 102 -3.79 0.19 7.01
CA ASN A 102 -3.32 1.57 7.02
C ASN A 102 -3.12 2.06 8.46
N ALA A 103 -1.91 2.55 8.78
CA ALA A 103 -1.61 3.13 10.09
C ALA A 103 -2.44 4.36 10.44
N ASN A 104 -3.07 5.02 9.46
CA ASN A 104 -4.04 6.10 9.64
C ASN A 104 -5.40 5.63 10.16
N ARG A 105 -5.63 4.31 10.30
CA ARG A 105 -6.84 3.83 10.96
C ARG A 105 -6.83 4.32 12.42
N PRO A 106 -7.96 4.90 12.90
CA PRO A 106 -8.03 5.35 14.28
C PRO A 106 -7.83 4.17 15.24
N ALA A 107 -6.94 4.34 16.22
CA ALA A 107 -6.61 3.29 17.19
C ALA A 107 -7.83 2.76 17.98
N PHE A 108 -8.85 3.60 18.17
CA PHE A 108 -10.08 3.25 18.87
C PHE A 108 -11.08 2.45 18.02
N ALA A 109 -10.94 2.48 16.68
CA ALA A 109 -11.86 1.74 15.82
C ALA A 109 -11.44 0.27 15.73
N PRO A 110 -12.40 -0.67 15.76
CA PRO A 110 -12.09 -2.08 15.59
C PRO A 110 -11.43 -2.32 14.24
N ARG A 111 -10.61 -3.38 14.17
CA ARG A 111 -10.04 -3.84 12.89
C ARG A 111 -11.20 -4.16 11.92
N PRO A 112 -11.19 -3.61 10.68
CA PRO A 112 -12.22 -3.87 9.69
C PRO A 112 -12.44 -5.38 9.45
N ARG A 113 -13.71 -5.82 9.48
CA ARG A 113 -14.07 -7.25 9.36
C ARG A 113 -13.55 -7.90 8.09
N VAL A 114 -13.50 -7.15 6.99
CA VAL A 114 -12.98 -7.60 5.69
C VAL A 114 -11.57 -8.15 5.77
N PHE A 115 -10.70 -7.65 6.67
CA PHE A 115 -9.37 -8.23 6.86
C PHE A 115 -9.44 -9.66 7.39
N SER A 116 -10.29 -9.89 8.40
CA SER A 116 -10.52 -11.25 8.91
C SER A 116 -11.14 -12.17 7.86
N THR A 117 -12.03 -11.65 7.01
CA THR A 117 -12.62 -12.40 5.90
C THR A 117 -11.59 -12.75 4.85
N ALA A 118 -10.74 -11.79 4.49
CA ALA A 118 -9.66 -11.97 3.53
C ALA A 118 -8.64 -13.03 4.02
N GLU A 119 -8.21 -12.94 5.28
CA GLU A 119 -7.32 -13.93 5.91
C GLU A 119 -7.89 -15.35 5.87
N ARG A 120 -9.19 -15.51 6.21
CA ARG A 120 -9.87 -16.82 6.12
C ARG A 120 -9.95 -17.37 4.69
N ARG A 121 -9.91 -16.50 3.68
CA ARG A 121 -9.89 -16.84 2.25
C ARG A 121 -8.46 -16.94 1.70
N GLY A 122 -7.45 -16.88 2.55
CA GLY A 122 -6.04 -17.03 2.17
C GLY A 122 -5.42 -15.77 1.56
N PHE A 123 -6.07 -14.62 1.58
CA PHE A 123 -5.43 -13.38 1.17
C PHE A 123 -4.40 -12.93 2.22
N ARG A 124 -3.32 -12.33 1.75
CA ARG A 124 -2.30 -11.69 2.61
C ARG A 124 -2.55 -10.20 2.72
N ILE A 125 -2.15 -9.66 3.87
CA ILE A 125 -2.34 -8.25 4.21
C ILE A 125 -0.98 -7.60 4.38
N LEU A 126 -0.76 -6.47 3.69
CA LEU A 126 0.45 -5.67 3.75
C LEU A 126 0.13 -4.32 4.43
N PRO A 127 0.33 -4.18 5.74
CA PRO A 127 0.17 -2.88 6.39
C PRO A 127 1.17 -1.85 5.87
N GLY A 128 0.73 -0.60 5.74
CA GLY A 128 1.55 0.53 5.32
C GLY A 128 1.31 1.77 6.18
N SER A 129 2.34 2.60 6.32
CA SER A 129 2.27 3.83 7.10
C SER A 129 1.36 4.89 6.48
N ASP A 130 1.36 4.97 5.14
CA ASP A 130 0.61 5.95 4.34
C ASP A 130 0.69 7.39 4.92
N PRO A 131 1.89 7.95 5.13
CA PRO A 131 2.02 9.28 5.72
C PRO A 131 1.30 10.32 4.85
N LEU A 132 0.48 11.16 5.49
CA LEU A 132 -0.23 12.23 4.79
C LEU A 132 0.77 13.31 4.31
N PRO A 133 0.42 14.13 3.29
CA PRO A 133 1.34 15.10 2.68
C PRO A 133 1.52 16.36 3.56
N PHE A 134 1.88 16.17 4.81
CA PHE A 134 2.15 17.23 5.79
C PHE A 134 3.55 17.04 6.36
N ALA A 135 4.28 18.13 6.58
CA ALA A 135 5.64 18.07 7.14
C ALA A 135 5.71 17.32 8.49
N GLY A 136 4.63 17.37 9.28
CA GLY A 136 4.54 16.66 10.56
C GLY A 136 4.33 15.14 10.45
N GLU A 137 4.25 14.58 9.24
CA GLU A 137 4.04 13.14 9.01
C GLU A 137 5.31 12.41 8.57
N CYS A 138 6.43 13.12 8.38
CA CYS A 138 7.72 12.51 7.99
C CYS A 138 8.15 11.37 8.94
N ASP A 139 7.97 11.56 10.25
CA ASP A 139 8.34 10.56 11.28
C ASP A 139 7.43 9.32 11.30
N ARG A 140 6.45 9.24 10.40
CA ARG A 140 5.53 8.09 10.30
C ARG A 140 5.97 7.04 9.30
N ALA A 141 6.84 7.37 8.36
CA ALA A 141 7.43 6.36 7.49
C ALA A 141 8.02 5.22 8.35
N GLY A 142 7.70 3.97 8.02
CA GLY A 142 8.19 2.80 8.77
C GLY A 142 7.44 2.47 10.08
N ARG A 143 6.30 3.10 10.38
CA ARG A 143 5.43 2.74 11.53
C ARG A 143 4.48 1.58 11.26
N ALA A 144 4.29 1.20 10.02
CA ALA A 144 3.55 0.03 9.61
C ALA A 144 4.25 -0.66 8.44
N GLY A 145 4.26 -2.00 8.49
CA GLY A 145 4.96 -2.83 7.52
C GLY A 145 4.90 -4.30 7.88
N VAL A 146 5.60 -5.12 7.11
CA VAL A 146 5.80 -6.54 7.41
C VAL A 146 7.26 -6.79 7.75
N LYS A 147 7.51 -7.64 8.75
CA LYS A 147 8.82 -8.23 9.01
C LYS A 147 8.88 -9.59 8.35
N LEU A 148 10.06 -9.90 7.81
CA LEU A 148 10.38 -11.08 7.03
C LEU A 148 11.77 -11.54 7.43
N SER A 149 11.93 -12.84 7.70
CA SER A 149 13.24 -13.45 7.96
C SER A 149 13.71 -14.19 6.70
N VAL A 150 14.13 -13.43 5.70
CA VAL A 150 14.62 -13.95 4.41
C VAL A 150 15.89 -13.21 3.99
N SER A 151 16.65 -13.81 3.08
CA SER A 151 17.69 -13.09 2.35
C SER A 151 17.05 -12.37 1.16
N LEU A 152 17.38 -11.09 0.98
CA LEU A 152 17.00 -10.30 -0.18
C LEU A 152 18.21 -10.07 -1.08
N ASP A 153 18.04 -10.30 -2.37
CA ASP A 153 18.99 -9.87 -3.39
C ASP A 153 18.90 -8.34 -3.58
N LEU A 154 19.90 -7.64 -3.07
CA LEU A 154 19.95 -6.16 -3.15
C LEU A 154 20.38 -5.65 -4.53
N THR A 155 20.79 -6.52 -5.46
CA THR A 155 21.05 -6.14 -6.85
C THR A 155 19.75 -6.01 -7.64
N ARG A 156 18.74 -6.82 -7.31
CA ARG A 156 17.40 -6.86 -7.95
C ARG A 156 16.27 -6.92 -6.91
N PRO A 157 16.18 -5.94 -6.00
CA PRO A 157 15.31 -6.03 -4.84
C PRO A 157 13.81 -5.93 -5.15
N ALA A 158 13.38 -5.31 -6.25
CA ALA A 158 11.96 -5.23 -6.60
C ALA A 158 11.42 -6.59 -7.04
N GLN A 159 12.14 -7.29 -7.93
CA GLN A 159 11.84 -8.66 -8.30
C GLN A 159 11.89 -9.60 -7.08
N ASP A 160 12.92 -9.47 -6.26
CA ASP A 160 13.10 -10.37 -5.12
C ASP A 160 12.05 -10.14 -4.02
N LEU A 161 11.66 -8.88 -3.80
CA LEU A 161 10.53 -8.55 -2.93
C LEU A 161 9.23 -9.19 -3.43
N LYS A 162 8.95 -9.13 -4.73
CA LYS A 162 7.77 -9.80 -5.30
C LYS A 162 7.81 -11.30 -5.04
N ARG A 163 8.95 -11.96 -5.33
CA ARG A 163 9.12 -13.40 -5.06
C ARG A 163 8.86 -13.73 -3.59
N VAL A 164 9.50 -13.01 -2.67
CA VAL A 164 9.36 -13.21 -1.23
C VAL A 164 7.92 -13.00 -0.76
N LEU A 165 7.29 -11.90 -1.19
CA LEU A 165 5.93 -11.57 -0.78
C LEU A 165 4.90 -12.50 -1.41
N THR A 166 5.18 -13.14 -2.54
CA THR A 166 4.26 -14.07 -3.23
C THR A 166 4.45 -15.52 -2.83
N ASP A 167 5.63 -15.92 -2.36
CA ASP A 167 5.88 -17.26 -1.83
C ASP A 167 5.07 -17.51 -0.55
N ARG A 168 4.25 -18.56 -0.57
CA ARG A 168 3.34 -18.92 0.53
C ARG A 168 4.05 -19.56 1.72
N ASN A 169 5.29 -20.01 1.54
CA ASN A 169 6.10 -20.56 2.62
C ASN A 169 6.70 -19.47 3.51
N ASN A 170 6.73 -18.22 3.03
CA ASN A 170 7.23 -17.10 3.82
C ASN A 170 6.17 -16.61 4.81
N VAL A 171 6.56 -16.53 6.08
CA VAL A 171 5.75 -15.95 7.13
C VAL A 171 5.91 -14.43 7.09
N LEU A 172 4.80 -13.73 6.88
CA LEU A 172 4.74 -12.27 6.99
C LEU A 172 4.32 -11.90 8.41
N GLU A 173 5.18 -11.20 9.15
CA GLU A 173 4.85 -10.70 10.48
C GLU A 173 4.44 -9.22 10.41
N PRO A 174 3.14 -8.90 10.32
CA PRO A 174 2.70 -7.52 10.24
C PRO A 174 2.97 -6.78 11.55
N PHE A 175 3.43 -5.54 11.45
CA PHE A 175 3.47 -4.60 12.57
C PHE A 175 2.76 -3.30 12.16
N ILE A 176 2.07 -2.70 13.12
CA ILE A 176 1.32 -1.45 12.90
C ILE A 176 1.28 -0.63 14.18
N SER A 177 1.77 0.60 14.10
CA SER A 177 1.59 1.61 15.14
C SER A 177 0.50 2.58 14.71
N LEU A 178 -0.71 2.39 15.27
CA LEU A 178 -1.91 3.15 14.91
C LEU A 178 -1.84 4.62 15.37
N GLU A 179 -2.58 5.46 14.67
CA GLU A 179 -2.68 6.87 14.98
C GLU A 179 -3.56 7.15 16.21
N SER A 180 -3.14 8.12 17.04
CA SER A 180 -3.95 8.57 18.18
C SER A 180 -5.22 9.30 17.73
N THR A 181 -6.28 9.19 18.52
CA THR A 181 -7.62 9.75 18.21
C THR A 181 -7.58 11.24 17.87
N ALA A 182 -6.83 12.04 18.63
CA ALA A 182 -6.75 13.49 18.42
C ALA A 182 -6.05 13.84 17.09
N ARG A 183 -5.01 13.09 16.72
CA ARG A 183 -4.27 13.33 15.48
C ARG A 183 -5.09 12.89 14.27
N PHE A 184 -5.77 11.74 14.36
CA PHE A 184 -6.69 11.27 13.33
C PHE A 184 -7.74 12.34 12.99
N LEU A 185 -8.43 12.90 13.99
CA LEU A 185 -9.43 13.94 13.77
C LEU A 185 -8.82 15.18 13.10
N ARG A 186 -7.69 15.68 13.62
CA ARG A 186 -6.97 16.81 13.02
C ARG A 186 -6.64 16.55 11.55
N ASN A 187 -6.10 15.37 11.25
CA ASN A 187 -5.70 14.98 9.91
C ASN A 187 -6.90 14.84 8.96
N GLN A 188 -8.04 14.32 9.42
CA GLN A 188 -9.28 14.29 8.62
C GLN A 188 -9.77 15.72 8.27
N PHE A 189 -9.77 16.64 9.23
CA PHE A 189 -10.15 18.04 8.97
C PHE A 189 -9.17 18.74 8.00
N SER A 190 -7.86 18.55 8.19
CA SER A 190 -6.84 19.12 7.31
C SER A 190 -6.96 18.60 5.89
N MET A 191 -7.23 17.30 5.70
CA MET A 191 -7.44 16.71 4.38
C MET A 191 -8.71 17.24 3.71
N GLN A 192 -9.80 17.46 4.45
CA GLN A 192 -11.01 18.07 3.89
C GLN A 192 -10.75 19.53 3.45
N ARG A 193 -10.02 20.32 4.24
CA ARG A 193 -9.63 21.69 3.89
C ARG A 193 -8.72 21.74 2.66
N LEU A 194 -7.71 20.87 2.58
CA LEU A 194 -6.84 20.76 1.40
C LEU A 194 -7.64 20.39 0.14
N ARG A 195 -8.58 19.44 0.25
CA ARG A 195 -9.45 19.08 -0.87
C ARG A 195 -10.27 20.28 -1.36
N LEU A 196 -10.83 21.08 -0.45
CA LEU A 196 -11.60 22.28 -0.78
C LEU A 196 -10.74 23.35 -1.46
N LEU A 197 -9.54 23.62 -0.94
CA LEU A 197 -8.60 24.57 -1.55
C LEU A 197 -8.18 24.13 -2.96
N ASN A 198 -7.90 22.84 -3.14
CA ASN A 198 -7.51 22.29 -4.45
C ASN A 198 -8.69 22.22 -5.44
N SER A 199 -9.94 22.10 -4.97
CA SER A 199 -11.11 22.21 -5.85
C SER A 199 -11.39 23.64 -6.28
N SER A 200 -11.15 24.63 -5.41
CA SER A 200 -11.32 26.05 -5.74
C SER A 200 -10.23 26.60 -6.68
N ALA A 201 -9.03 25.99 -6.68
CA ALA A 201 -7.94 26.35 -7.59
C ALA A 201 -8.06 25.71 -8.99
N ARG A 202 -9.03 24.80 -9.19
CA ARG A 202 -9.31 24.11 -10.47
C ARG A 202 -10.63 24.56 -11.12
N ALA A 203 -11.31 25.54 -10.53
CA ALA A 203 -12.51 26.19 -11.08
C ALA A 203 -12.12 27.56 -11.67
#